data_AF-A0A956KVK8-F1
#
_entry.id   AF-A0A956KVK8-F1
#
_cell.length_a   1.000
_cell.length_b   1.000
_cell.length_c   1.000
_cell.angle_alpha   90.00
_cell.angle_beta   90.00
_cell.angle_gamma   90.00
#
_symmetry.space_group_name_H-M   'P 1'
#
loop_
_entity.id
_entity.type
_entity.pdbx_description
1 polymer ?
#
loop_
_entity_poly.entity_id
_entity_poly.type
_entity_poly.pdbx_seq_one_letter_code
_entity_poly.pdbx_strand_id
1 'polypeptide(L)'
;MLGDTPTGEIEAIVDLTGSVIPPSGFFTIAEGSFTIGPPPDLVAFINFENTDTLTHMLVGGLSALVSDNVDLNADGVFDITPWITVLDTVAMIHPASTELPYGPNNPTGGAPNCVMGPTCQEVSDGIAVPQQIYRCPDGDGTWQIGNIDPAAMPLTDTPGGPNACGGPICGDGMVDMGEDCDDGGESAT
;
A
#
# COMPACT_ATOMS: atom_id res chain seq x y z
N MET A 1 -5.90 5.56 6.67
CA MET A 1 -6.62 5.01 5.51
C MET A 1 -7.93 5.73 5.38
N LEU A 2 -8.40 5.87 4.14
CA LEU A 2 -9.68 6.48 3.81
C LEU A 2 -10.57 5.44 3.12
N GLY A 3 -11.83 5.40 3.52
CA GLY A 3 -12.88 4.48 3.05
C GLY A 3 -14.23 4.80 3.69
N ASP A 4 -15.23 3.95 3.46
CA ASP A 4 -16.64 3.98 3.90
C ASP A 4 -17.54 5.01 3.20
N THR A 5 -18.85 4.87 3.45
CA THR A 5 -19.93 5.73 3.00
C THR A 5 -20.39 6.64 4.14
N PRO A 6 -20.23 7.99 4.03
CA PRO A 6 -19.76 8.75 2.87
C PRO A 6 -18.23 8.71 2.68
N THR A 7 -17.80 8.69 1.41
CA THR A 7 -16.39 8.66 1.00
C THR A 7 -15.55 9.72 1.73
N GLY A 8 -14.29 9.39 1.99
CA GLY A 8 -13.34 10.29 2.65
C GLY A 8 -13.35 10.20 4.17
N GLU A 9 -14.03 9.22 4.77
CA GLU A 9 -13.90 8.92 6.20
C GLU A 9 -12.56 8.26 6.51
N ILE A 10 -11.92 8.66 7.61
CA ILE A 10 -10.69 8.01 8.10
C ILE A 10 -11.07 6.75 8.87
N GLU A 11 -10.81 5.58 8.32
CA GLU A 11 -11.21 4.31 8.95
C GLU A 11 -10.15 3.72 9.87
N ALA A 12 -8.87 3.97 9.56
CA ALA A 12 -7.76 3.41 10.29
C ALA A 12 -6.59 4.40 10.37
N ILE A 13 -6.03 4.48 11.56
CA ILE A 13 -4.80 5.22 11.85
C ILE A 13 -3.83 4.25 12.53
N VAL A 14 -2.64 4.10 11.97
CA VAL A 14 -1.51 3.42 12.61
C VAL A 14 -0.49 4.49 12.98
N ASP A 15 -0.28 4.72 14.28
CA ASP A 15 0.69 5.70 14.76
C ASP A 15 2.11 5.14 14.66
N LEU A 16 2.96 5.82 13.89
CA LEU A 16 4.37 5.48 13.70
C LEU A 16 5.30 6.29 14.60
N THR A 17 4.77 7.09 15.53
CA THR A 17 5.57 7.94 16.41
C THR A 17 6.60 7.12 17.20
N GLY A 18 7.87 7.50 17.06
CA GLY A 18 8.99 6.81 17.72
C GLY A 18 9.46 5.53 17.02
N SER A 19 8.81 5.12 15.94
CA SER A 19 9.27 4.03 15.08
C SER A 19 10.51 4.45 14.30
N VAL A 20 11.40 3.49 14.04
CA VAL A 20 12.65 3.69 13.29
C VAL A 20 12.78 2.57 12.29
N ILE A 21 13.05 2.91 11.03
CA ILE A 21 13.35 1.93 9.98
C ILE A 21 14.65 1.19 10.38
N PRO A 22 14.63 -0.15 10.51
CA PRO A 22 15.81 -0.93 10.80
C PRO A 22 16.92 -0.76 9.74
N PRO A 23 18.16 -1.21 10.04
CA PRO A 23 19.26 -1.19 9.08
C PRO A 23 19.00 -1.95 7.77
N SER A 24 17.99 -2.84 7.73
CA SER A 24 17.54 -3.50 6.51
C SER A 24 16.95 -2.52 5.47
N GLY A 25 16.47 -1.35 5.91
CA GLY A 25 15.77 -0.40 5.05
C GLY A 25 14.26 -0.65 4.93
N PHE A 26 13.75 -1.74 5.52
CA PHE A 26 12.33 -2.13 5.47
C PHE A 26 11.72 -2.12 6.87
N PHE A 27 10.49 -1.62 6.98
CA PHE A 27 9.74 -1.57 8.23
C PHE A 27 8.40 -2.29 8.04
N THR A 28 8.21 -3.40 8.74
CA THR A 28 7.03 -4.24 8.63
C THR A 28 6.03 -3.93 9.73
N ILE A 29 4.81 -3.60 9.34
CA ILE A 29 3.67 -3.45 10.24
C ILE A 29 2.73 -4.60 9.98
N ALA A 30 2.36 -5.34 11.01
CA ALA A 30 1.41 -6.44 10.87
C ALA A 30 0.58 -6.65 12.14
N GLU A 31 -0.47 -7.46 12.04
CA GLU A 31 -1.23 -7.90 13.21
C GLU A 31 -0.52 -9.02 13.98
N GLY A 32 -0.92 -9.28 15.22
CA GLY A 32 -0.25 -10.25 16.10
C GLY A 32 -0.29 -11.71 15.62
N SER A 33 -1.13 -12.05 14.64
CA SER A 33 -1.21 -13.37 14.01
C SER A 33 -0.33 -13.51 12.76
N PHE A 34 0.45 -12.49 12.40
CA PHE A 34 1.30 -12.48 11.21
C PHE A 34 2.41 -13.54 11.27
N THR A 35 2.57 -14.31 10.19
CA THR A 35 3.57 -15.39 10.07
C THR A 35 4.25 -15.50 8.71
N ILE A 36 3.98 -14.59 7.77
CA ILE A 36 4.38 -14.72 6.35
C ILE A 36 5.84 -14.23 6.13
N GLY A 37 6.47 -13.62 7.14
CA GLY A 37 7.86 -13.19 7.10
C GLY A 37 8.51 -13.16 8.49
N PRO A 38 9.62 -12.42 8.65
CA PRO A 38 10.20 -12.12 9.95
C PRO A 38 9.18 -11.46 10.90
N PRO A 39 9.39 -11.51 12.23
CA PRO A 39 8.53 -10.79 13.17
C PRO A 39 8.38 -9.31 12.75
N PRO A 40 7.17 -8.73 12.82
CA PRO A 40 6.96 -7.36 12.40
C PRO A 40 7.69 -6.39 13.33
N ASP A 41 8.17 -5.27 12.77
CA ASP A 41 8.79 -4.19 13.52
C ASP A 41 7.77 -3.45 14.41
N LEU A 42 6.50 -3.44 13.98
CA LEU A 42 5.37 -2.93 14.74
C LEU A 42 4.19 -3.89 14.64
N VAL A 43 3.72 -4.36 15.79
CA VAL A 43 2.41 -5.02 15.88
C VAL A 43 1.35 -3.94 16.09
N ALA A 44 0.42 -3.82 15.14
CA ALA A 44 -0.67 -2.87 15.17
C ALA A 44 -2.00 -3.54 14.85
N PHE A 45 -3.11 -2.88 15.19
CA PHE A 45 -4.42 -3.24 14.68
C PHE A 45 -4.57 -2.64 13.29
N ILE A 46 -4.81 -3.48 12.29
CA ILE A 46 -4.88 -3.07 10.89
C ILE A 46 -6.29 -3.39 10.41
N ASN A 47 -7.16 -2.39 10.44
CA ASN A 47 -8.53 -2.53 9.96
C ASN A 47 -8.61 -2.23 8.46
N PHE A 48 -8.02 -3.09 7.63
CA PHE A 48 -8.28 -3.09 6.20
C PHE A 48 -9.72 -3.53 5.98
N GLU A 49 -10.62 -2.56 5.82
CA GLU A 49 -12.01 -2.76 5.41
C GLU A 49 -12.02 -3.50 4.05
N ASN A 50 -13.13 -4.17 3.72
CA ASN A 50 -13.18 -5.11 2.61
C ASN A 50 -14.19 -4.67 1.54
N THR A 51 -13.79 -4.85 0.28
CA THR A 51 -14.59 -4.75 -0.96
C THR A 51 -14.83 -3.36 -1.54
N ASP A 52 -14.49 -2.26 -0.87
CA ASP A 52 -14.61 -0.89 -1.42
C ASP A 52 -13.27 -0.24 -1.86
N THR A 53 -13.34 0.97 -2.45
CA THR A 53 -12.14 1.69 -2.92
C THR A 53 -11.41 2.34 -1.76
N LEU A 54 -10.28 1.77 -1.33
CA LEU A 54 -9.52 2.26 -0.18
C LEU A 54 -8.31 3.10 -0.59
N THR A 55 -8.11 4.23 0.08
CA THR A 55 -6.88 5.03 -0.04
C THR A 55 -5.98 4.88 1.18
N HIS A 56 -4.75 4.44 0.95
CA HIS A 56 -3.69 4.33 1.95
C HIS A 56 -2.73 5.51 1.80
N MET A 57 -2.46 6.21 2.90
CA MET A 57 -1.61 7.38 2.92
C MET A 57 -0.56 7.27 4.02
N LEU A 58 0.69 7.58 3.67
CA LEU A 58 1.73 7.84 4.64
C LEU A 58 1.87 9.34 4.83
N VAL A 59 1.56 9.82 6.04
CA VAL A 59 1.50 11.26 6.34
C VAL A 59 2.31 11.63 7.57
N GLY A 60 2.76 12.88 7.62
CA GLY A 60 3.45 13.48 8.75
C GLY A 60 2.56 14.53 9.45
N GLY A 61 2.55 14.50 10.78
CA GLY A 61 1.83 15.49 11.60
C GLY A 61 0.31 15.37 11.52
N LEU A 62 -0.22 14.13 11.51
CA LEU A 62 -1.65 13.88 11.54
C LEU A 62 -2.28 14.43 12.84
N SER A 63 -3.42 15.11 12.72
CA SER A 63 -4.20 15.66 13.84
C SER A 63 -5.65 15.17 13.89
N ALA A 64 -6.10 14.40 12.90
CA ALA A 64 -7.43 13.80 12.86
C ALA A 64 -7.52 12.52 13.71
N LEU A 65 -8.77 12.11 13.95
CA LEU A 65 -9.15 10.86 14.57
C LEU A 65 -9.79 9.91 13.54
N VAL A 66 -9.88 8.63 13.90
CA VAL A 66 -10.73 7.69 13.18
C VAL A 66 -12.17 8.21 13.20
N SER A 67 -12.88 8.05 12.08
CA SER A 67 -14.19 8.58 11.73
C SER A 67 -14.30 10.08 11.45
N ASP A 68 -13.19 10.82 11.42
CA ASP A 68 -13.21 12.16 10.81
C ASP A 68 -13.36 12.03 9.29
N ASN A 69 -14.24 12.82 8.69
CA ASN A 69 -14.42 12.88 7.24
C ASN A 69 -13.65 14.05 6.63
N VAL A 70 -12.75 13.75 5.67
CA VAL A 70 -11.89 14.73 5.00
C VAL A 70 -12.47 15.32 3.69
N ASP A 71 -13.61 14.82 3.25
CA ASP A 71 -14.36 15.19 2.05
C ASP A 71 -15.86 15.31 2.39
N LEU A 72 -16.24 16.47 2.95
CA LEU A 72 -17.58 16.71 3.49
C LEU A 72 -18.64 16.81 2.39
N ASN A 73 -18.22 17.09 1.17
CA ASN A 73 -19.10 17.27 0.02
C ASN A 73 -19.16 16.02 -0.90
N ALA A 74 -18.32 15.01 -0.62
CA ALA A 74 -18.21 13.73 -1.34
C ALA A 74 -17.87 13.89 -2.83
N ASP A 75 -17.02 14.86 -3.17
CA ASP A 75 -16.58 15.11 -4.55
C ASP A 75 -15.23 14.48 -4.87
N GLY A 76 -14.58 13.78 -3.94
CA GLY A 76 -13.28 13.15 -4.17
C GLY A 76 -12.11 14.14 -4.12
N VAL A 77 -12.34 15.33 -3.54
CA VAL A 77 -11.33 16.34 -3.23
C VAL A 77 -11.28 16.52 -1.71
N PHE A 78 -10.09 16.72 -1.17
CA PHE A 78 -9.95 17.03 0.26
C PHE A 78 -10.50 18.42 0.57
N ASP A 79 -11.54 18.49 1.40
CA ASP A 79 -12.03 19.72 2.01
C ASP A 79 -11.15 20.12 3.22
N ILE A 80 -10.62 19.12 3.92
CA ILE A 80 -9.69 19.31 5.03
C ILE A 80 -8.47 18.39 4.88
N THR A 81 -7.30 18.90 5.25
CA THR A 81 -6.05 18.13 5.27
C THR A 81 -5.49 18.12 6.69
N PRO A 82 -5.93 17.18 7.55
CA PRO A 82 -5.49 17.10 8.94
C PRO A 82 -4.09 16.50 9.09
N TRP A 83 -3.20 16.78 8.15
CA TRP A 83 -1.79 16.38 8.13
C TRP A 83 -0.94 17.55 7.61
N ILE A 84 0.34 17.56 7.97
CA ILE A 84 1.27 18.62 7.54
C ILE A 84 1.95 18.24 6.22
N THR A 85 2.30 16.97 6.05
CA THR A 85 2.97 16.45 4.85
C THR A 85 2.37 15.14 4.41
N VAL A 86 2.21 14.94 3.11
CA VAL A 86 1.97 13.62 2.51
C VAL A 86 3.29 13.12 1.95
N LEU A 87 3.72 11.95 2.41
CA LEU A 87 4.97 11.31 1.96
C LEU A 87 4.69 10.36 0.80
N ASP A 88 3.61 9.57 0.91
CA ASP A 88 3.22 8.64 -0.14
C ASP A 88 1.70 8.36 -0.08
N THR A 89 1.12 7.96 -1.20
CA THR A 89 -0.30 7.60 -1.30
C THR A 89 -0.52 6.54 -2.37
N VAL A 90 -1.36 5.56 -2.07
CA VAL A 90 -1.86 4.58 -3.02
C VAL A 90 -3.33 4.31 -2.78
N ALA A 91 -4.12 4.29 -3.85
CA ALA A 91 -5.52 3.89 -3.82
C ALA A 91 -5.70 2.52 -4.48
N MET A 92 -6.41 1.63 -3.81
CA MET A 92 -6.83 0.34 -4.34
C MET A 92 -8.28 0.47 -4.78
N ILE A 93 -8.54 0.31 -6.08
CA ILE A 93 -9.81 0.67 -6.70
C ILE A 93 -10.71 -0.55 -6.84
N HIS A 94 -11.90 -0.49 -6.24
CA HIS A 94 -12.99 -1.39 -6.56
C HIS A 94 -13.89 -0.77 -7.65
N PRO A 95 -14.02 -1.38 -8.84
CA PRO A 95 -14.76 -0.77 -9.95
C PRO A 95 -16.25 -0.55 -9.70
N ALA A 96 -16.84 -1.27 -8.74
CA ALA A 96 -18.25 -1.13 -8.40
C ALA A 96 -18.48 -0.35 -7.09
N SER A 97 -17.42 0.14 -6.44
CA SER A 97 -17.57 0.97 -5.24
C SER A 97 -17.97 2.40 -5.63
N THR A 98 -18.71 3.04 -4.73
CA THR A 98 -19.03 4.48 -4.84
C THR A 98 -18.01 5.37 -4.13
N GLU A 99 -17.03 4.77 -3.45
CA GLU A 99 -15.93 5.49 -2.84
C GLU A 99 -14.93 5.99 -3.86
N LEU A 100 -14.32 7.14 -3.55
CA LEU A 100 -13.45 7.85 -4.45
C LEU A 100 -11.98 7.68 -4.02
N PRO A 101 -11.04 7.55 -4.97
CA PRO A 101 -9.62 7.57 -4.64
C PRO A 101 -9.18 8.98 -4.27
N TYR A 102 -8.33 9.08 -3.24
CA TYR A 102 -7.84 10.35 -2.73
C TYR A 102 -6.33 10.50 -2.92
N GLY A 103 -5.86 11.75 -3.03
CA GLY A 103 -4.43 12.04 -3.20
C GLY A 103 -4.09 13.53 -3.12
N PRO A 104 -2.81 13.91 -3.01
CA PRO A 104 -2.39 15.31 -2.85
C PRO A 104 -2.20 16.07 -4.17
N ASN A 105 -2.37 15.46 -5.34
CA ASN A 105 -1.66 15.89 -6.55
C ASN A 105 -2.50 16.12 -7.80
N ASN A 106 -3.79 16.50 -7.71
CA ASN A 106 -4.53 16.97 -8.88
C ASN A 106 -4.18 18.43 -9.26
N PRO A 107 -3.39 18.65 -10.35
CA PRO A 107 -2.92 19.99 -10.71
C PRO A 107 -4.02 20.85 -11.35
N THR A 108 -5.11 20.23 -11.81
CA THR A 108 -6.24 20.93 -12.43
C THR A 108 -7.31 21.36 -11.43
N GLY A 109 -7.23 20.86 -10.19
CA GLY A 109 -8.31 20.93 -9.21
C GLY A 109 -9.50 20.07 -9.64
N GLY A 110 -10.16 19.43 -8.68
CA GLY A 110 -11.30 18.55 -8.93
C GLY A 110 -11.00 17.06 -8.72
N ALA A 111 -12.01 16.26 -9.04
CA ALA A 111 -12.08 14.85 -8.71
C ALA A 111 -11.51 13.90 -9.78
N PRO A 112 -10.94 12.74 -9.40
CA PRO A 112 -10.41 12.47 -8.06
C PRO A 112 -9.14 13.29 -7.82
N ASN A 113 -8.80 13.49 -6.54
CA ASN A 113 -7.62 14.25 -6.16
C ASN A 113 -6.30 13.46 -6.37
N CYS A 114 -6.39 12.12 -6.51
CA CYS A 114 -5.25 11.29 -6.87
C CYS A 114 -4.96 11.40 -8.38
N VAL A 115 -3.76 11.87 -8.72
CA VAL A 115 -3.25 11.82 -10.10
C VAL A 115 -2.06 10.90 -10.16
N MET A 116 -2.08 9.95 -11.09
CA MET A 116 -1.00 9.01 -11.34
C MET A 116 0.36 9.73 -11.43
N GLY A 117 1.22 9.46 -10.46
CA GLY A 117 2.51 10.11 -10.30
C GLY A 117 3.33 9.52 -9.15
N PRO A 118 4.42 10.19 -8.74
CA PRO A 118 5.31 9.64 -7.71
C PRO A 118 4.70 9.61 -6.31
N THR A 119 3.79 10.54 -6.00
CA THR A 119 3.19 10.70 -4.66
C THR A 119 1.76 10.17 -4.56
N CYS A 120 1.13 9.79 -5.69
CA CYS A 120 -0.18 9.16 -5.71
C CYS A 120 -0.28 8.20 -6.90
N GLN A 121 -0.73 6.98 -6.65
CA GLN A 121 -1.03 6.00 -7.70
C GLN A 121 -2.32 5.27 -7.36
N GLU A 122 -2.97 4.75 -8.40
CA GLU A 122 -4.16 3.94 -8.31
C GLU A 122 -3.86 2.54 -8.84
N VAL A 123 -4.39 1.52 -8.18
CA VAL A 123 -4.23 0.11 -8.56
C VAL A 123 -5.60 -0.53 -8.67
N SER A 124 -5.89 -1.16 -9.81
CA SER A 124 -7.15 -1.86 -10.05
C SER A 124 -6.92 -3.12 -10.86
N ASP A 125 -7.56 -4.23 -10.48
CA ASP A 125 -7.62 -5.44 -11.30
C ASP A 125 -8.81 -5.44 -12.29
N GLY A 126 -9.67 -4.40 -12.21
CA GLY A 126 -10.89 -4.26 -13.01
C GLY A 126 -12.06 -5.15 -12.58
N ILE A 127 -11.95 -5.86 -11.46
CA ILE A 127 -12.95 -6.81 -10.94
C ILE A 127 -13.27 -6.55 -9.47
N ALA A 128 -12.26 -6.48 -8.61
CA ALA A 128 -12.36 -6.36 -7.16
C ALA A 128 -11.25 -5.46 -6.59
N VAL A 129 -11.23 -5.25 -5.28
CA VAL A 129 -10.09 -4.61 -4.61
C VAL A 129 -8.90 -5.58 -4.70
N PRO A 130 -7.73 -5.15 -5.19
CA PRO A 130 -6.52 -5.95 -5.12
C PRO A 130 -6.24 -6.40 -3.68
N GLN A 131 -6.07 -7.71 -3.46
CA GLN A 131 -5.79 -8.25 -2.11
C GLN A 131 -4.33 -8.09 -1.71
N GLN A 132 -3.46 -7.89 -2.70
CA GLN A 132 -2.05 -7.60 -2.50
C GLN A 132 -1.60 -6.58 -3.55
N ILE A 133 -0.87 -5.57 -3.08
CA ILE A 133 -0.13 -4.66 -3.94
C ILE A 133 1.31 -4.54 -3.44
N TYR A 134 2.25 -4.33 -4.36
CA TYR A 134 3.65 -4.12 -4.06
C TYR A 134 4.25 -3.08 -5.02
N ARG A 135 5.37 -2.45 -4.69
CA ARG A 135 5.94 -1.37 -5.50
C ARG A 135 7.23 -1.82 -6.17
N CYS A 136 7.34 -1.57 -7.48
CA CYS A 136 8.52 -1.94 -8.25
C CYS A 136 9.06 -0.81 -9.13
N PRO A 137 10.36 -0.44 -9.00
CA PRO A 137 11.26 -0.78 -7.88
C PRO A 137 10.75 -0.27 -6.51
N ASP A 138 11.33 -0.76 -5.42
CA ASP A 138 11.02 -0.29 -4.07
C ASP A 138 11.20 1.23 -3.94
N GLY A 139 10.28 1.88 -3.20
CA GLY A 139 10.34 3.30 -2.86
C GLY A 139 9.81 4.25 -3.93
N ASP A 140 10.33 4.21 -5.16
CA ASP A 140 10.01 5.21 -6.22
C ASP A 140 9.32 4.62 -7.46
N GLY A 141 9.14 3.31 -7.50
CA GLY A 141 8.51 2.61 -8.60
C GLY A 141 6.99 2.77 -8.68
N THR A 142 6.42 1.95 -9.56
CA THR A 142 4.97 1.84 -9.74
C THR A 142 4.40 0.71 -8.89
N TRP A 143 3.22 0.91 -8.33
CA TRP A 143 2.47 -0.16 -7.68
C TRP A 143 1.99 -1.19 -8.71
N GLN A 144 2.09 -2.45 -8.33
CA GLN A 144 1.70 -3.63 -9.08
C GLN A 144 0.79 -4.50 -8.21
N ILE A 145 0.02 -5.37 -8.84
CA ILE A 145 -0.87 -6.32 -8.15
C ILE A 145 -0.09 -7.61 -7.92
N GLY A 146 -0.06 -8.06 -6.67
CA GLY A 146 0.56 -9.32 -6.26
C GLY A 146 -0.40 -10.50 -6.34
N ASN A 147 0.02 -11.61 -5.75
CA ASN A 147 -0.78 -12.82 -5.66
C ASN A 147 -1.87 -12.69 -4.60
N ILE A 148 -3.03 -13.29 -4.86
CA ILE A 148 -4.10 -13.40 -3.86
C ILE A 148 -3.68 -14.31 -2.70
N ASP A 149 -3.02 -15.42 -3.02
CA ASP A 149 -2.43 -16.30 -2.02
C ASP A 149 -1.00 -15.80 -1.73
N PRO A 150 -0.71 -15.31 -0.50
CA PRO A 150 0.61 -14.78 -0.16
C PRO A 150 1.70 -15.85 -0.16
N ALA A 151 1.34 -17.15 -0.20
CA ALA A 151 2.28 -18.25 -0.35
C ALA A 151 2.41 -18.74 -1.81
N ALA A 152 1.67 -18.15 -2.75
CA ALA A 152 1.75 -18.55 -4.15
C ALA A 152 3.05 -18.10 -4.81
N MET A 153 3.53 -18.95 -5.72
CA MET A 153 4.77 -18.74 -6.48
C MET A 153 4.48 -18.21 -7.89
N PRO A 154 5.29 -17.27 -8.43
CA PRO A 154 6.44 -16.64 -7.78
C PRO A 154 6.02 -15.75 -6.60
N LEU A 155 6.82 -15.70 -5.54
CA LEU A 155 6.49 -14.96 -4.32
C LEU A 155 6.53 -13.46 -4.62
N THR A 156 5.42 -12.77 -4.36
CA THR A 156 5.32 -11.31 -4.51
C THR A 156 5.20 -10.59 -3.18
N ASP A 157 4.88 -11.32 -2.10
CA ASP A 157 4.77 -10.77 -0.75
C ASP A 157 6.09 -11.03 0.01
N THR A 158 6.86 -9.98 0.25
CA THR A 158 8.19 -10.08 0.89
C THR A 158 8.33 -9.21 2.14
N PRO A 159 7.47 -9.37 3.17
CA PRO A 159 7.53 -8.52 4.36
C PRO A 159 8.93 -8.53 5.00
N GLY A 160 9.48 -7.35 5.25
CA GLY A 160 10.82 -7.18 5.82
C GLY A 160 11.97 -7.29 4.81
N GLY A 161 11.68 -7.46 3.52
CA GLY A 161 12.66 -7.53 2.44
C GLY A 161 12.24 -6.73 1.19
N PRO A 162 13.10 -6.72 0.15
CA PRO A 162 12.81 -6.05 -1.12
C PRO A 162 11.72 -6.76 -1.91
N ASN A 163 10.99 -6.02 -2.75
CA ASN A 163 10.01 -6.60 -3.66
C ASN A 163 10.71 -7.27 -4.87
N ALA A 164 10.19 -8.43 -5.30
CA ALA A 164 10.71 -9.15 -6.47
C ALA A 164 10.28 -8.48 -7.78
N CYS A 165 11.11 -7.55 -8.28
CA CYS A 165 10.82 -6.76 -9.46
C CYS A 165 11.45 -7.34 -10.74
N GLY A 166 10.74 -8.20 -11.47
CA GLY A 166 11.24 -8.67 -12.78
C GLY A 166 10.74 -10.02 -13.29
N GLY A 167 9.91 -10.74 -12.53
CA GLY A 167 9.67 -12.17 -12.76
C GLY A 167 10.82 -13.00 -12.17
N PRO A 168 10.86 -14.32 -12.41
CA PRO A 168 11.89 -15.19 -11.83
C PRO A 168 13.32 -14.75 -12.13
N ILE A 169 14.17 -14.49 -11.12
CA ILE A 169 15.58 -14.14 -11.29
C ILE A 169 16.48 -15.11 -10.53
N CYS A 170 16.98 -16.12 -11.21
CA CYS A 170 17.99 -17.02 -10.64
C CYS A 170 19.25 -16.25 -10.22
N GLY A 171 19.60 -16.42 -8.94
CA GLY A 171 20.74 -15.86 -8.25
C GLY A 171 20.44 -14.63 -7.39
N ASP A 172 19.18 -14.28 -7.15
CA ASP A 172 18.80 -13.10 -6.36
C ASP A 172 18.56 -13.40 -4.87
N GLY A 173 18.67 -14.66 -4.47
CA GLY A 173 18.50 -15.14 -3.09
C GLY A 173 17.05 -15.46 -2.74
N MET A 174 16.12 -15.41 -3.69
CA MET A 174 14.72 -15.81 -3.53
C MET A 174 14.41 -16.95 -4.50
N VAL A 175 13.85 -18.05 -3.98
CA VAL A 175 13.44 -19.15 -4.87
C VAL A 175 12.23 -18.69 -5.67
N ASP A 176 12.34 -18.62 -6.99
CA ASP A 176 11.25 -18.24 -7.89
C ASP A 176 10.57 -19.42 -8.60
N MET A 177 9.48 -19.15 -9.34
CA MET A 177 8.76 -20.18 -10.09
C MET A 177 9.63 -20.78 -11.22
N GLY A 178 9.99 -22.05 -11.07
CA GLY A 178 10.88 -22.77 -12.00
C GLY A 178 12.25 -23.07 -11.42
N GLU A 179 12.52 -22.60 -10.20
CA GLU A 179 13.77 -22.83 -9.48
C GLU A 179 13.59 -23.87 -8.38
N ASP A 180 14.57 -24.76 -8.26
CA ASP A 180 14.63 -25.74 -7.16
C ASP A 180 15.33 -25.14 -5.92
N CYS A 181 16.12 -24.08 -6.11
CA CYS A 181 16.85 -23.33 -5.09
C CYS A 181 17.36 -22.00 -5.65
N ASP A 182 17.57 -21.02 -4.77
CA ASP A 182 18.31 -19.80 -5.04
C ASP A 182 19.13 -19.45 -3.78
N ASP A 183 20.46 -19.47 -3.89
CA ASP A 183 21.40 -19.20 -2.80
C ASP A 183 22.05 -17.81 -2.89
N GLY A 184 21.53 -16.94 -3.76
CA GLY A 184 22.07 -15.60 -4.03
C GLY A 184 23.42 -15.63 -4.76
N GLY A 185 23.75 -16.75 -5.44
CA GLY A 185 25.12 -17.08 -5.84
C GLY A 185 25.42 -17.23 -7.34
N GLU A 186 24.45 -17.34 -8.25
CA GLU A 186 24.72 -17.64 -9.66
C GLU A 186 23.80 -16.86 -10.60
N SER A 187 24.36 -16.06 -11.52
CA SER A 187 23.55 -15.33 -12.53
C SER A 187 22.95 -16.30 -13.55
N ALA A 188 21.66 -16.13 -13.87
CA ALA A 188 21.02 -16.78 -15.01
C ALA A 188 21.84 -16.57 -16.31
N THR A 189 22.46 -17.63 -16.85
CA THR A 189 23.00 -17.65 -18.21
C THR A 189 21.99 -18.17 -19.21
#